data_AF-A0A672ZE77-F1
#
_entry.id   AF-A0A672ZE77-F1
#
_cell.length_a   1.000
_cell.length_b   1.000
_cell.length_c   1.000
_cell.angle_alpha   90.00
_cell.angle_beta   90.00
_cell.angle_gamma   90.00
#
_symmetry.space_group_name_H-M   'P 1'
#
loop_
_entity.id
_entity.type
_entity.pdbx_description
1 polymer ?
#
loop_
_entity_poly.entity_id
_entity_poly.type
_entity_poly.pdbx_seq_one_letter_code
_entity_poly.pdbx_strand_id
1 'polypeptide(L)'
;MKSTMGPVWLLLLALCSVLRAQLTPTPPSVFTQEMDNSTDSGTNTSEASDISTTSTVSRPTKPPPTPSEAPTEKVEDWSPAQTFLYSGDSSALKTASCTRAYSPPGQTGPLPYSFDIPLRPALDALAHTANFLNMIFQASDLRESTVQEDMEWYHALVRALLDADVLIQQAMLTFDADPTAQAPQLVLRAIRNPATKVQTIVLQDMSKAWESLHPPAPSPDDRWFRRFKFPESNQPMAALSKRVLLNDLSTLDTPKWRQGDSYVTNRSGVRWANAPFLDCQDGRFVPRWMLTLSTSYYGLKPDLTPEFRGVIRVDVNIQDIDVDQCATGNNWFADTHQCNRTSMECLAIRGRGFQLGQYCCHCKEGYYNPDIPSEDLVNGSDGDAVCYPNMPICLPCWPGCKSCQDGTPCWVQEDWLLRAGVLAVQGVFMLLIFVSMLVAYRHRRNRRIRASGLLLLETILFGSLLLYFPVFILYFRPSTFRCILLRWVRMLGFSIVYGTVTLKMYRVLKVFLSRTAQRVPYMSSLRLMRILGVMLMTVFWFLCAWTVGVLQNRDRNIPVFVTTTTSDGQGFNLCYLDRWDYMMAVAELLFLCWGSSLWTAVRPVPSAFHEPRYMGIAIHNELLLSSMFHLLR
;
A
#
# COMPACT_ATOMS: atom_id res chain seq x y z
N MET A 1 36.07 44.10 42.16
CA MET A 1 35.68 44.59 40.82
C MET A 1 34.88 43.49 40.13
N LYS A 2 33.65 43.80 39.72
CA LYS A 2 32.66 42.87 39.15
C LYS A 2 33.20 42.19 37.89
N SER A 3 33.15 40.85 37.86
CA SER A 3 33.44 40.01 36.70
C SER A 3 32.24 40.06 35.75
N THR A 4 32.39 40.75 34.63
CA THR A 4 31.45 40.65 33.51
C THR A 4 31.87 39.50 32.62
N MET A 5 31.17 38.36 32.75
CA MET A 5 31.22 37.25 31.80
C MET A 5 30.83 37.76 30.41
N GLY A 6 31.68 37.53 29.42
CA GLY A 6 31.49 38.04 28.06
C GLY A 6 30.52 37.20 27.22
N PRO A 7 29.90 37.80 26.18
CA PRO A 7 28.91 37.16 25.30
C PRO A 7 29.44 35.97 24.48
N VAL A 8 30.76 35.78 24.42
CA VAL A 8 31.43 34.67 23.72
C VAL A 8 31.22 33.33 24.43
N TRP A 9 31.11 33.33 25.76
CA TRP A 9 30.91 32.10 26.53
C TRP A 9 29.45 31.60 26.47
N LEU A 10 28.50 32.52 26.32
CA LEU A 10 27.08 32.21 26.07
C LEU A 10 26.84 31.59 24.69
N LEU A 11 27.59 32.03 23.67
CA LEU A 11 27.58 31.41 22.34
C LEU A 11 28.17 29.99 22.34
N LEU A 12 29.22 29.74 23.12
CA LEU A 12 29.82 28.41 23.30
C LEU A 12 28.88 27.44 24.05
N LEU A 13 28.17 27.92 25.07
CA LEU A 13 27.18 27.11 25.79
C LEU A 13 25.94 26.78 24.94
N ALA A 14 25.47 27.74 24.12
CA ALA A 14 24.35 27.52 23.21
C ALA A 14 24.67 26.49 22.11
N LEU A 15 25.89 26.50 21.56
CA LEU A 15 26.35 25.48 20.61
C LEU A 15 26.47 24.09 21.26
N CYS A 16 26.97 24.00 22.50
CA CYS A 16 27.05 22.72 23.21
C CYS A 16 25.68 22.13 23.58
N SER A 17 24.67 22.96 23.88
CA SER A 17 23.32 22.46 24.17
C SER A 17 22.58 21.92 22.94
N VAL A 18 22.85 22.49 21.76
CA VAL A 18 22.26 22.02 20.50
C VAL A 18 22.92 20.70 20.05
N LEU A 19 24.22 20.51 20.28
CA LEU A 19 24.91 19.26 19.95
C LEU A 19 24.57 18.07 20.87
N ARG A 20 24.13 18.32 22.11
CA ARG A 20 23.78 17.22 23.05
C ARG A 20 22.43 16.56 22.76
N ALA A 21 21.60 17.17 21.92
CA ALA A 21 20.25 16.69 21.62
C ALA A 21 20.19 15.69 20.44
N GLN A 22 21.32 15.32 19.82
CA GLN A 22 21.33 14.52 18.57
C GLN A 22 22.26 13.29 18.58
N LEU A 23 22.75 12.86 19.75
CA LEU A 23 23.69 11.74 19.83
C LEU A 23 23.30 10.74 20.92
N THR A 24 22.48 9.76 20.54
CA THR A 24 22.47 8.41 21.12
C THR A 24 22.75 7.41 20.01
N PRO A 25 23.95 6.83 19.91
CA PRO A 25 24.22 5.76 18.97
C PRO A 25 24.07 4.39 19.64
N THR A 26 23.15 3.57 19.14
CA THR A 26 23.19 2.10 19.28
C THR A 26 24.03 1.52 18.14
N PRO A 27 24.93 0.57 18.40
CA PRO A 27 25.87 0.06 17.39
C PRO A 27 25.19 -0.87 16.37
N PRO A 28 25.59 -0.85 15.07
CA PRO A 28 25.10 -1.79 14.08
C PRO A 28 25.84 -3.14 14.17
N SER A 29 25.08 -4.22 14.12
CA SER A 29 25.55 -5.59 13.95
C SER A 29 26.18 -5.78 12.57
N VAL A 30 27.44 -6.24 12.57
CA VAL A 30 28.17 -6.71 11.40
C VAL A 30 27.56 -8.05 10.98
N PHE A 31 26.96 -8.13 9.79
CA PHE A 31 26.62 -9.39 9.13
C PHE A 31 27.74 -9.73 8.16
N THR A 32 28.63 -10.62 8.59
CA THR A 32 29.66 -11.25 7.77
C THR A 32 29.02 -12.44 7.06
N GLN A 33 29.11 -12.48 5.74
CA GLN A 33 28.70 -13.61 4.91
C GLN A 33 29.81 -14.67 4.95
N GLU A 34 29.66 -15.70 5.77
CA GLU A 34 30.50 -16.90 5.73
C GLU A 34 29.92 -17.92 4.74
N MET A 35 30.69 -18.19 3.68
CA MET A 35 30.59 -19.43 2.91
C MET A 35 31.28 -20.52 3.72
N ASP A 36 30.53 -21.49 4.22
CA ASP A 36 31.10 -22.75 4.69
C ASP A 36 31.04 -23.81 3.60
N ASN A 37 32.24 -24.23 3.23
CA ASN A 37 32.58 -25.28 2.30
C ASN A 37 33.12 -26.42 3.15
N SER A 38 32.36 -27.50 3.33
CA SER A 38 32.86 -28.73 3.95
C SER A 38 32.43 -29.94 3.13
N THR A 39 33.36 -30.37 2.29
CA THR A 39 33.46 -31.70 1.70
C THR A 39 33.91 -32.70 2.77
N ASP A 40 33.20 -33.82 2.87
CA ASP A 40 33.69 -35.19 3.14
C ASP A 40 32.46 -36.07 3.45
N SER A 41 32.34 -37.35 3.13
CA SER A 41 32.93 -38.33 2.22
C SER A 41 32.11 -39.62 2.50
N GLY A 42 31.93 -40.53 1.54
CA GLY A 42 31.60 -41.93 1.87
C GLY A 42 30.23 -42.48 1.41
N THR A 43 29.96 -42.66 0.12
CA THR A 43 29.95 -43.95 -0.64
C THR A 43 28.81 -44.97 -0.36
N ASN A 44 28.02 -45.25 -1.41
CA ASN A 44 27.44 -46.54 -1.87
C ASN A 44 26.37 -47.27 -1.00
N THR A 45 25.28 -47.86 -1.51
CA THR A 45 24.97 -48.43 -2.85
C THR A 45 23.48 -48.79 -2.94
N SER A 46 22.94 -48.76 -4.17
CA SER A 46 21.86 -49.61 -4.75
C SER A 46 20.45 -49.52 -4.13
N GLU A 47 19.33 -49.47 -4.87
CA GLU A 47 19.00 -50.17 -6.12
C GLU A 47 17.68 -49.55 -6.67
N ALA A 48 17.62 -49.21 -7.95
CA ALA A 48 16.40 -48.86 -8.66
C ALA A 48 16.49 -49.35 -10.12
N SER A 49 15.52 -50.16 -10.54
CA SER A 49 15.23 -50.56 -11.92
C SER A 49 13.78 -51.09 -11.88
N ASP A 50 12.85 -50.93 -12.83
CA ASP A 50 12.82 -50.64 -14.27
C ASP A 50 11.43 -50.04 -14.59
N ILE A 51 11.21 -49.05 -15.47
CA ILE A 51 11.45 -48.86 -16.92
C ILE A 51 10.47 -49.62 -17.86
N SER A 52 9.56 -48.80 -18.42
CA SER A 52 9.07 -48.72 -19.81
C SER A 52 8.15 -49.76 -20.48
N THR A 53 7.15 -49.16 -21.13
CA THR A 53 6.24 -49.60 -22.18
C THR A 53 6.90 -49.97 -23.52
N THR A 54 6.38 -51.01 -24.18
CA THR A 54 6.30 -51.09 -25.66
C THR A 54 5.10 -51.93 -26.12
N SER A 55 4.45 -51.44 -27.17
CA SER A 55 3.27 -51.98 -27.86
C SER A 55 3.61 -52.95 -29.00
N THR A 56 2.79 -53.99 -29.22
CA THR A 56 2.72 -54.71 -30.51
C THR A 56 1.30 -55.17 -30.83
N VAL A 57 0.91 -55.01 -32.09
CA VAL A 57 -0.42 -55.24 -32.69
C VAL A 57 -0.49 -56.62 -33.38
N SER A 58 -1.57 -57.39 -33.21
CA SER A 58 -2.19 -58.22 -34.27
C SER A 58 -3.58 -58.75 -33.85
N ARG A 59 -4.45 -59.05 -34.84
CA ARG A 59 -5.93 -59.19 -34.85
C ARG A 59 -6.31 -60.65 -35.31
N PRO A 60 -7.59 -61.04 -35.53
CA PRO A 60 -8.74 -61.40 -34.64
C PRO A 60 -9.28 -62.85 -34.79
N THR A 61 -10.08 -63.37 -33.81
CA THR A 61 -11.16 -64.37 -34.07
C THR A 61 -12.30 -64.30 -33.01
N LYS A 62 -13.53 -64.69 -33.39
CA LYS A 62 -14.90 -64.35 -32.88
C LYS A 62 -15.48 -65.28 -31.74
N PRO A 63 -16.71 -65.08 -31.18
CA PRO A 63 -17.16 -65.22 -29.75
C PRO A 63 -18.09 -66.47 -29.52
N PRO A 64 -19.05 -66.65 -28.54
CA PRO A 64 -19.62 -65.86 -27.40
C PRO A 64 -19.81 -66.72 -26.08
N PRO A 65 -20.67 -66.44 -25.03
CA PRO A 65 -21.64 -65.36 -24.81
C PRO A 65 -21.63 -64.64 -23.43
N THR A 66 -22.35 -63.51 -23.44
CA THR A 66 -22.75 -62.63 -22.32
C THR A 66 -23.62 -63.35 -21.26
N PRO A 67 -23.71 -62.82 -20.03
CA PRO A 67 -24.86 -61.95 -19.75
C PRO A 67 -24.60 -60.74 -18.83
N SER A 68 -25.53 -59.79 -18.98
CA SER A 68 -25.90 -58.68 -18.08
C SER A 68 -25.05 -57.41 -18.09
N GLU A 69 -25.44 -56.51 -18.99
CA GLU A 69 -25.35 -55.05 -18.82
C GLU A 69 -25.96 -54.62 -17.47
N ALA A 70 -25.14 -54.03 -16.60
CA ALA A 70 -25.59 -53.07 -15.61
C ALA A 70 -25.71 -51.68 -16.29
N PRO A 71 -26.68 -50.82 -15.91
CA PRO A 71 -26.83 -49.52 -16.54
C PRO A 71 -25.62 -48.65 -16.23
N THR A 72 -24.98 -48.12 -17.27
CA THR A 72 -23.92 -47.12 -17.16
C THR A 72 -24.56 -45.81 -16.69
N GLU A 73 -24.26 -45.38 -15.45
CA GLU A 73 -24.50 -44.00 -15.03
C GLU A 73 -23.73 -43.07 -15.98
N LYS A 74 -24.45 -42.24 -16.74
CA LYS A 74 -23.83 -41.17 -17.51
C LYS A 74 -23.25 -40.17 -16.51
N VAL A 75 -21.92 -40.05 -16.49
CA VAL A 75 -21.24 -38.97 -15.75
C VAL A 75 -21.73 -37.65 -16.32
N GLU A 76 -22.47 -36.88 -15.52
CA GLU A 76 -23.01 -35.58 -15.91
C GLU A 76 -21.86 -34.57 -16.01
N ASP A 77 -21.70 -33.95 -17.19
CA ASP A 77 -20.70 -32.92 -17.43
C ASP A 77 -21.25 -31.54 -17.03
N TRP A 78 -20.78 -31.03 -15.89
CA TRP A 78 -21.14 -29.72 -15.36
C TRP A 78 -20.19 -28.59 -15.80
N SER A 79 -19.22 -28.88 -16.67
CA SER A 79 -18.24 -27.88 -17.13
C SER A 79 -18.86 -26.63 -17.77
N PRO A 80 -20.00 -26.69 -18.51
CA PRO A 80 -20.60 -25.47 -19.08
C PRO A 80 -21.16 -24.52 -18.01
N ALA A 81 -21.72 -25.09 -16.93
CA ALA A 81 -22.24 -24.33 -15.81
C ALA A 81 -21.12 -23.67 -14.98
N GLN A 82 -20.02 -24.39 -14.77
CA GLN A 82 -18.83 -23.83 -14.12
C GLN A 82 -18.19 -22.74 -14.98
N THR A 83 -18.08 -22.94 -16.29
CA THR A 83 -17.55 -21.94 -17.20
C THR A 83 -18.40 -20.68 -17.17
N PHE A 84 -19.73 -20.81 -17.20
CA PHE A 84 -20.65 -19.68 -17.10
C PHE A 84 -20.48 -18.89 -15.79
N LEU A 85 -20.19 -19.55 -14.67
CA LEU A 85 -19.93 -18.88 -13.38
C LEU A 85 -18.71 -17.95 -13.44
N TYR A 86 -17.68 -18.28 -14.23
CA TYR A 86 -16.48 -17.46 -14.38
C TYR A 86 -16.47 -16.56 -15.61
N SER A 87 -17.17 -16.91 -16.69
CA SER A 87 -17.15 -16.18 -17.97
C SER A 87 -18.36 -15.27 -18.19
N GLY A 88 -19.49 -15.56 -17.54
CA GLY A 88 -20.77 -14.88 -17.80
C GLY A 88 -21.35 -15.13 -19.20
N ASP A 89 -20.66 -15.89 -20.06
CA ASP A 89 -21.11 -16.15 -21.43
C ASP A 89 -22.11 -17.30 -21.48
N SER A 90 -23.34 -16.98 -21.86
CA SER A 90 -24.45 -17.93 -21.98
C SER A 90 -24.39 -18.85 -23.21
N SER A 91 -23.48 -18.59 -24.16
CA SER A 91 -23.43 -19.29 -25.46
C SER A 91 -23.29 -20.82 -25.30
N ALA A 92 -22.27 -21.28 -24.57
CA ALA A 92 -22.02 -22.69 -24.29
C ALA A 92 -23.10 -23.31 -23.39
N LEU A 93 -23.64 -22.52 -22.45
CA LEU A 93 -24.66 -22.98 -21.51
C LEU A 93 -25.99 -23.30 -22.20
N LYS A 94 -26.41 -22.49 -23.17
CA LYS A 94 -27.66 -22.68 -23.93
C LYS A 94 -27.65 -23.93 -24.82
N THR A 95 -26.47 -24.36 -25.26
CA THR A 95 -26.29 -25.57 -26.07
C THR A 95 -26.15 -26.84 -25.24
N ALA A 96 -25.80 -26.72 -23.96
CA ALA A 96 -25.63 -27.86 -23.08
C ALA A 96 -26.99 -28.47 -22.68
N SER A 97 -27.08 -29.80 -22.77
CA SER A 97 -28.21 -30.55 -22.27
C SER A 97 -28.10 -30.76 -20.76
N CYS A 98 -29.17 -30.54 -20.02
CA CYS A 98 -29.26 -30.83 -18.60
C CYS A 98 -30.36 -31.84 -18.32
N THR A 99 -30.17 -32.66 -17.30
CA THR A 99 -31.16 -33.60 -16.74
C THR A 99 -31.83 -33.02 -15.50
N ARG A 100 -31.09 -32.19 -14.74
CA ARG A 100 -31.50 -31.56 -13.49
C ARG A 100 -30.79 -30.22 -13.28
N ALA A 101 -31.27 -29.45 -12.30
CA ALA A 101 -30.66 -28.20 -11.89
C ALA A 101 -29.24 -28.40 -11.32
N TYR A 102 -28.39 -27.40 -11.49
CA TYR A 102 -27.00 -27.40 -11.02
C TYR A 102 -26.80 -26.42 -9.87
N SER A 103 -26.16 -26.83 -8.78
CA SER A 103 -25.63 -25.92 -7.75
C SER A 103 -24.12 -26.13 -7.54
N PRO A 104 -23.34 -25.06 -7.32
CA PRO A 104 -21.97 -25.19 -6.85
C PRO A 104 -21.96 -25.79 -5.42
N PRO A 105 -20.79 -26.22 -4.92
CA PRO A 105 -20.68 -26.66 -3.53
C PRO A 105 -21.20 -25.59 -2.56
N GLY A 106 -21.84 -26.06 -1.48
CA GLY A 106 -22.47 -25.21 -0.47
C GLY A 106 -21.50 -24.18 0.10
N GLN A 107 -21.93 -22.93 0.14
CA GLN A 107 -21.19 -21.80 0.67
C GLN A 107 -21.48 -21.65 2.17
N THR A 108 -20.43 -21.43 2.95
CA THR A 108 -20.54 -21.20 4.39
C THR A 108 -20.67 -19.70 4.68
N GLY A 109 -21.42 -19.38 5.75
CA GLY A 109 -21.58 -18.01 6.23
C GLY A 109 -22.72 -17.21 5.60
N PRO A 110 -22.84 -15.91 5.93
CA PRO A 110 -23.92 -15.05 5.47
C PRO A 110 -23.77 -14.63 4.01
N LEU A 111 -24.87 -14.12 3.43
CA LEU A 111 -24.85 -13.52 2.10
C LEU A 111 -23.90 -12.31 2.06
N PRO A 112 -23.27 -12.01 0.91
CA PRO A 112 -22.43 -10.83 0.76
C PRO A 112 -23.26 -9.55 0.91
N TYR A 113 -22.64 -8.47 1.39
CA TYR A 113 -23.31 -7.17 1.55
C TYR A 113 -23.91 -6.61 0.25
N SER A 114 -23.37 -7.00 -0.92
CA SER A 114 -23.94 -6.62 -2.22
C SER A 114 -25.36 -7.16 -2.44
N PHE A 115 -25.77 -8.20 -1.71
CA PHE A 115 -27.08 -8.82 -1.81
C PHE A 115 -28.13 -8.15 -0.92
N ASP A 116 -27.72 -7.39 0.10
CA ASP A 116 -28.64 -6.83 1.11
C ASP A 116 -29.66 -5.86 0.52
N ILE A 117 -29.24 -4.99 -0.40
CA ILE A 117 -30.11 -3.98 -1.01
C ILE A 117 -31.02 -4.60 -2.08
N PRO A 118 -30.50 -5.36 -3.07
CA PRO A 118 -31.34 -5.93 -4.12
C PRO A 118 -32.36 -6.95 -3.60
N LEU A 119 -32.02 -7.76 -2.61
CA LEU A 119 -32.92 -8.80 -2.09
C LEU A 119 -33.92 -8.30 -1.06
N ARG A 120 -33.78 -7.06 -0.58
CA ARG A 120 -34.64 -6.51 0.47
C ARG A 120 -36.14 -6.59 0.16
N PRO A 121 -36.63 -6.22 -1.04
CA PRO A 121 -38.06 -6.28 -1.34
C PRO A 121 -38.59 -7.72 -1.33
N ALA A 122 -37.84 -8.68 -1.89
CA ALA A 122 -38.19 -10.10 -1.85
C ALA A 122 -38.20 -10.68 -0.42
N LEU A 123 -37.24 -10.29 0.43
CA LEU A 123 -37.20 -10.68 1.85
C LEU A 123 -38.38 -10.10 2.64
N ASP A 124 -38.71 -8.82 2.41
CA ASP A 124 -39.83 -8.15 3.06
C ASP A 124 -41.17 -8.75 2.58
N ALA A 125 -41.30 -9.06 1.28
CA ALA A 125 -42.48 -9.72 0.72
C ALA A 125 -42.71 -11.10 1.37
N LEU A 126 -41.68 -11.95 1.46
CA LEU A 126 -41.76 -13.23 2.15
C LEU A 126 -42.19 -13.08 3.62
N ALA A 127 -41.56 -12.16 4.36
CA ALA A 127 -41.88 -11.94 5.76
C ALA A 127 -43.31 -11.42 5.93
N HIS A 128 -43.77 -10.51 5.07
CA HIS A 128 -45.13 -9.98 5.09
C HIS A 128 -46.17 -11.04 4.74
N THR A 129 -45.94 -11.88 3.73
CA THR A 129 -46.83 -13.00 3.38
C THR A 129 -46.90 -14.03 4.51
N ALA A 130 -45.76 -14.36 5.13
CA ALA A 130 -45.75 -15.25 6.29
C ALA A 130 -46.50 -14.66 7.48
N ASN A 131 -46.35 -13.36 7.73
CA ASN A 131 -47.08 -12.66 8.79
C ASN A 131 -48.58 -12.59 8.51
N PHE A 132 -48.97 -12.40 7.27
CA PHE A 132 -50.36 -12.44 6.86
C PHE A 132 -50.99 -13.81 7.10
N LEU A 133 -50.30 -14.90 6.72
CA LEU A 133 -50.74 -16.26 7.02
C LEU A 133 -50.76 -16.56 8.53
N ASN A 134 -49.72 -16.13 9.26
CA ASN A 134 -49.68 -16.20 10.72
C ASN A 134 -50.91 -15.55 11.34
N MET A 135 -51.27 -14.34 10.90
CA MET A 135 -52.47 -13.66 11.40
C MET A 135 -53.73 -14.46 11.16
N ILE A 136 -53.91 -15.05 9.97
CA ILE A 136 -55.11 -15.81 9.63
C ILE A 136 -55.19 -17.11 10.45
N PHE A 137 -54.11 -17.88 10.52
CA PHE A 137 -54.10 -19.20 11.18
C PHE A 137 -53.98 -19.13 12.71
N GLN A 138 -53.58 -17.99 13.27
CA GLN A 138 -53.59 -17.76 14.73
C GLN A 138 -54.96 -17.21 15.19
N ALA A 139 -55.61 -16.44 14.32
CA ALA A 139 -56.92 -15.81 14.53
C ALA A 139 -58.11 -16.76 14.46
N SER A 140 -58.05 -17.71 13.53
CA SER A 140 -59.20 -18.49 13.13
C SER A 140 -59.16 -19.89 13.72
N ASP A 141 -60.34 -20.41 14.05
CA ASP A 141 -60.54 -21.84 14.27
C ASP A 141 -60.69 -22.58 12.93
N LEU A 142 -59.99 -22.15 11.85
CA LEU A 142 -59.94 -22.78 10.50
C LEU A 142 -59.28 -24.18 10.53
N ARG A 143 -59.32 -24.87 11.66
CA ARG A 143 -58.98 -26.28 11.81
C ARG A 143 -59.90 -27.18 10.97
N GLU A 144 -61.00 -26.64 10.43
CA GLU A 144 -62.08 -27.38 9.77
C GLU A 144 -62.55 -26.85 8.40
N SER A 145 -61.97 -25.78 7.81
CA SER A 145 -62.31 -25.45 6.41
C SER A 145 -61.60 -26.41 5.47
N THR A 146 -62.32 -26.90 4.45
CA THR A 146 -61.69 -27.76 3.46
C THR A 146 -60.74 -26.90 2.61
N VAL A 147 -59.48 -27.34 2.44
CA VAL A 147 -58.48 -26.67 1.58
C VAL A 147 -59.04 -26.35 0.18
N GLN A 148 -60.03 -27.13 -0.26
CA GLN A 148 -60.76 -26.95 -1.51
C GLN A 148 -61.54 -25.63 -1.60
N GLU A 149 -62.14 -25.17 -0.50
CA GLU A 149 -62.95 -23.93 -0.45
C GLU A 149 -62.09 -22.68 -0.52
N ASP A 150 -60.90 -22.71 0.11
CA ASP A 150 -59.97 -21.57 0.18
C ASP A 150 -58.90 -21.60 -0.93
N MET A 151 -58.97 -22.55 -1.87
CA MET A 151 -57.95 -22.78 -2.90
C MET A 151 -57.70 -21.55 -3.78
N GLU A 152 -58.76 -20.81 -4.14
CA GLU A 152 -58.65 -19.57 -4.92
C GLU A 152 -57.83 -18.50 -4.20
N TRP A 153 -57.95 -18.46 -2.87
CA TRP A 153 -57.27 -17.49 -2.02
C TRP A 153 -55.77 -17.79 -1.92
N TYR A 154 -55.39 -19.06 -1.76
CA TYR A 154 -53.98 -19.48 -1.83
C TYR A 154 -53.38 -19.24 -3.21
N HIS A 155 -54.11 -19.50 -4.30
CA HIS A 155 -53.64 -19.17 -5.65
C HIS A 155 -53.41 -17.66 -5.83
N ALA A 156 -54.32 -16.82 -5.34
CA ALA A 156 -54.17 -15.37 -5.38
C ALA A 156 -52.95 -14.91 -4.56
N LEU A 157 -52.72 -15.52 -3.38
CA LEU A 157 -51.60 -15.19 -2.52
C LEU A 157 -50.24 -15.52 -3.17
N VAL A 158 -50.08 -16.72 -3.73
CA VAL A 158 -48.81 -17.12 -4.37
C VAL A 158 -48.57 -16.27 -5.63
N ARG A 159 -49.62 -15.90 -6.36
CA ARG A 159 -49.54 -14.97 -7.49
C ARG A 159 -49.09 -13.58 -7.05
N ALA A 160 -49.69 -13.04 -5.99
CA ALA A 160 -49.33 -11.74 -5.43
C ALA A 160 -47.88 -11.72 -4.91
N LEU A 161 -47.42 -12.81 -4.30
CA LEU A 161 -46.04 -12.95 -3.87
C LEU A 161 -45.06 -12.94 -5.04
N LEU A 162 -45.38 -13.62 -6.14
CA LEU A 162 -44.58 -13.57 -7.37
C LEU A 162 -44.52 -12.13 -7.92
N ASP A 163 -45.60 -11.37 -7.83
CA ASP A 163 -45.71 -9.98 -8.27
C ASP A 163 -45.14 -8.93 -7.32
N ALA A 164 -44.71 -9.32 -6.12
CA ALA A 164 -44.13 -8.41 -5.14
C ALA A 164 -42.78 -7.82 -5.58
N ASP A 165 -42.00 -8.56 -6.37
CA ASP A 165 -40.69 -8.14 -6.87
C ASP A 165 -40.41 -8.74 -8.26
N VAL A 166 -39.77 -7.97 -9.13
CA VAL A 166 -39.31 -8.40 -10.47
C VAL A 166 -38.19 -9.44 -10.40
N LEU A 167 -37.41 -9.47 -9.32
CA LEU A 167 -36.38 -10.48 -9.11
C LEU A 167 -36.98 -11.86 -8.86
N ILE A 168 -38.19 -11.96 -8.31
CA ILE A 168 -38.85 -13.24 -8.04
C ILE A 168 -39.32 -13.86 -9.37
N GLN A 169 -38.71 -15.00 -9.73
CA GLN A 169 -39.08 -15.75 -10.94
C GLN A 169 -40.07 -16.88 -10.66
N GLN A 170 -40.05 -17.38 -9.42
CA GLN A 170 -40.90 -18.45 -8.96
C GLN A 170 -41.28 -18.23 -7.51
N ALA A 171 -42.55 -18.49 -7.18
CA ALA A 171 -43.07 -18.52 -5.83
C ALA A 171 -43.74 -19.88 -5.58
N MET A 172 -43.59 -20.40 -4.37
CA MET A 172 -44.12 -21.68 -3.96
C MET A 172 -44.65 -21.60 -2.54
N LEU A 173 -45.83 -22.17 -2.30
CA LEU A 173 -46.44 -22.26 -0.99
C LEU A 173 -46.76 -23.72 -0.71
N THR A 174 -46.33 -24.19 0.44
CA THR A 174 -46.75 -25.47 0.99
C THR A 174 -47.67 -25.21 2.17
N PHE A 175 -48.74 -25.98 2.28
CA PHE A 175 -49.66 -25.95 3.41
C PHE A 175 -49.91 -27.37 3.92
N ASP A 176 -50.00 -27.45 5.24
CA ASP A 176 -50.14 -28.67 5.99
C ASP A 176 -51.17 -28.50 7.12
N ALA A 177 -52.27 -29.24 6.99
CA ALA A 177 -53.29 -29.28 8.03
C ALA A 177 -52.86 -30.15 9.22
N ASP A 178 -52.09 -31.21 8.97
CA ASP A 178 -51.64 -32.14 10.00
C ASP A 178 -50.12 -31.99 10.22
N PRO A 179 -49.68 -31.44 11.37
CA PRO A 179 -48.26 -31.27 11.65
C PRO A 179 -47.48 -32.60 11.64
N THR A 180 -48.14 -33.76 11.71
CA THR A 180 -47.48 -35.07 11.68
C THR A 180 -47.33 -35.66 10.27
N ALA A 181 -47.99 -35.11 9.25
CA ALA A 181 -47.94 -35.64 7.89
C ALA A 181 -46.52 -35.62 7.30
N GLN A 182 -46.13 -36.59 6.48
CA GLN A 182 -44.80 -36.56 5.85
C GLN A 182 -44.77 -35.69 4.58
N ALA A 183 -45.92 -35.52 3.93
CA ALA A 183 -46.10 -34.70 2.74
C ALA A 183 -47.12 -33.58 3.03
N PRO A 184 -46.91 -32.37 2.49
CA PRO A 184 -47.87 -31.27 2.60
C PRO A 184 -49.17 -31.61 1.86
N GLN A 185 -50.30 -31.16 2.40
CA GLN A 185 -51.62 -31.37 1.80
C GLN A 185 -51.80 -30.55 0.51
N LEU A 186 -51.21 -29.35 0.47
CA LEU A 186 -51.29 -28.45 -0.68
C LEU A 186 -49.91 -27.90 -1.03
N VAL A 187 -49.59 -27.92 -2.32
CA VAL A 187 -48.36 -27.37 -2.89
C VAL A 187 -48.71 -26.56 -4.12
N LEU A 188 -48.66 -25.24 -4.00
CA LEU A 188 -48.91 -24.33 -5.11
C LEU A 188 -47.61 -23.72 -5.61
N ARG A 189 -47.47 -23.65 -6.94
CA ARG A 189 -46.33 -23.03 -7.62
C ARG A 189 -46.83 -21.96 -8.59
N ALA A 190 -46.24 -20.77 -8.53
CA ALA A 190 -46.41 -19.73 -9.53
C ALA A 190 -45.06 -19.47 -10.21
N ILE A 191 -45.05 -19.37 -11.54
CA ILE A 191 -43.83 -19.16 -12.32
C ILE A 191 -44.08 -18.04 -13.34
N ARG A 192 -43.10 -17.16 -13.53
CA ARG A 192 -43.09 -16.20 -14.64
C ARG A 192 -42.67 -16.93 -15.92
N ASN A 193 -43.53 -16.96 -16.93
CA ASN A 193 -43.19 -17.58 -18.20
C ASN A 193 -42.21 -16.67 -18.99
N PRO A 194 -40.99 -17.14 -19.30
CA PRO A 194 -40.01 -16.33 -20.05
C PRO A 194 -40.31 -16.23 -21.55
N ALA A 195 -41.23 -17.05 -22.10
CA ALA A 195 -41.44 -17.17 -23.54
C ALA A 195 -42.37 -16.11 -24.16
N THR A 196 -43.13 -15.35 -23.37
CA THR A 196 -44.13 -14.38 -23.86
C THR A 196 -43.70 -12.94 -23.59
N LYS A 197 -43.85 -12.04 -24.59
CA LYS A 197 -43.61 -10.58 -24.42
C LYS A 197 -44.50 -9.93 -23.36
N VAL A 198 -45.61 -10.57 -23.01
CA VAL A 198 -46.49 -10.22 -21.89
C VAL A 198 -46.12 -11.13 -20.72
N GLN A 199 -45.91 -10.58 -19.51
CA GLN A 199 -45.65 -11.38 -18.31
C GLN A 199 -46.87 -12.26 -18.00
N THR A 200 -46.83 -13.52 -18.41
CA THR A 200 -47.87 -14.50 -18.07
C THR A 200 -47.43 -15.31 -16.87
N ILE A 201 -48.24 -15.28 -15.81
CA ILE A 201 -47.99 -16.05 -14.59
C ILE A 201 -48.74 -17.36 -14.70
N VAL A 202 -47.99 -18.46 -14.72
CA VAL A 202 -48.52 -19.81 -14.77
C VAL A 202 -48.64 -20.32 -13.33
N LEU A 203 -49.87 -20.66 -12.93
CA LEU A 203 -50.17 -21.28 -11.65
C LEU A 203 -50.30 -22.79 -11.85
N GLN A 204 -49.65 -23.56 -10.98
CA GLN A 204 -49.65 -25.02 -11.00
C GLN A 204 -49.90 -25.55 -9.60
N ASP A 205 -50.80 -26.54 -9.50
CA ASP A 205 -50.93 -27.38 -8.32
C ASP A 205 -49.97 -28.57 -8.45
N MET A 206 -48.99 -28.61 -7.56
CA MET A 206 -47.93 -29.62 -7.51
C MET A 206 -48.15 -30.64 -6.38
N SER A 207 -49.31 -30.63 -5.71
CA SER A 207 -49.58 -31.47 -4.53
C SER A 207 -49.43 -32.96 -4.85
N LYS A 208 -49.94 -33.40 -6.01
CA LYS A 208 -49.82 -34.79 -6.48
C LYS A 208 -48.41 -35.15 -6.98
N ALA A 209 -47.62 -34.15 -7.32
CA ALA A 209 -46.26 -34.29 -7.85
C ALA A 209 -45.19 -34.10 -6.77
N TRP A 210 -45.57 -33.99 -5.49
CA TRP A 210 -44.65 -33.74 -4.37
C TRP A 210 -43.48 -34.73 -4.32
N GLU A 211 -43.74 -36.03 -4.47
CA GLU A 211 -42.66 -37.03 -4.47
C GLU A 211 -41.69 -36.87 -5.65
N SER A 212 -42.20 -36.45 -6.82
CA SER A 212 -41.39 -36.19 -8.01
C SER A 212 -40.62 -34.87 -7.97
N LEU A 213 -40.94 -33.97 -7.02
CA LEU A 213 -40.23 -32.71 -6.81
C LEU A 213 -38.89 -32.88 -6.09
N HIS A 214 -38.54 -34.09 -5.64
CA HIS A 214 -37.30 -34.39 -4.92
C HIS A 214 -36.25 -35.09 -5.81
N PRO A 215 -35.59 -34.37 -6.74
CA PRO A 215 -34.48 -34.94 -7.49
C PRO A 215 -33.26 -35.20 -6.60
N PRO A 216 -32.38 -36.14 -6.98
CA PRO A 216 -31.11 -36.34 -6.29
C PRO A 216 -30.23 -35.08 -6.39
N ALA A 217 -29.46 -34.80 -5.33
CA ALA A 217 -28.53 -33.67 -5.24
C ALA A 217 -27.49 -33.68 -6.37
N PRO A 218 -27.20 -32.54 -7.05
CA PRO A 218 -27.09 -31.20 -6.48
C PRO A 218 -28.20 -30.21 -6.92
N SER A 219 -29.43 -30.66 -7.10
CA SER A 219 -30.59 -29.76 -7.23
C SER A 219 -30.79 -28.88 -5.98
N PRO A 220 -31.58 -27.79 -6.06
CA PRO A 220 -31.99 -27.00 -4.90
C PRO A 220 -32.45 -27.92 -3.78
N ASP A 221 -31.77 -27.82 -2.65
CA ASP A 221 -31.89 -28.78 -1.56
C ASP A 221 -33.28 -28.73 -0.90
N ASP A 222 -34.13 -29.73 -1.14
CA ASP A 222 -35.48 -29.82 -0.56
C ASP A 222 -35.49 -30.09 0.96
N ARG A 223 -34.31 -30.24 1.59
CA ARG A 223 -34.20 -30.28 3.06
C ARG A 223 -34.74 -29.02 3.72
N TRP A 224 -34.93 -27.90 3.00
CA TRP A 224 -35.52 -26.69 3.57
C TRP A 224 -36.87 -26.99 4.26
N PHE A 225 -37.81 -27.69 3.60
CA PHE A 225 -39.15 -27.95 4.16
C PHE A 225 -39.06 -28.82 5.40
N ARG A 226 -38.30 -29.92 5.32
CA ARG A 226 -38.11 -30.83 6.46
C ARG A 226 -37.38 -30.15 7.61
N ARG A 227 -36.41 -29.28 7.34
CA ARG A 227 -35.65 -28.54 8.36
C ARG A 227 -36.52 -27.52 9.10
N PHE A 228 -37.46 -26.88 8.40
CA PHE A 228 -38.43 -25.97 9.04
C PHE A 228 -39.52 -26.71 9.81
N LYS A 229 -39.95 -27.87 9.31
CA LYS A 229 -40.99 -28.69 9.93
C LYS A 229 -40.49 -29.47 11.16
N PHE A 230 -39.31 -30.07 11.04
CA PHE A 230 -38.65 -30.89 12.07
C PHE A 230 -37.28 -30.27 12.43
N PRO A 231 -37.26 -29.17 13.20
CA PRO A 231 -36.01 -28.56 13.61
C PRO A 231 -35.20 -29.51 14.51
N GLU A 232 -33.89 -29.56 14.31
CA GLU A 232 -32.96 -30.28 15.20
C GLU A 232 -33.00 -29.64 16.60
N SER A 233 -32.93 -30.46 17.66
CA SER A 233 -33.26 -30.13 19.07
C SER A 233 -32.49 -28.96 19.73
N ASN A 234 -31.52 -28.35 19.04
CA ASN A 234 -30.72 -27.21 19.51
C ASN A 234 -30.84 -25.95 18.62
N GLN A 235 -31.65 -25.95 17.56
CA GLN A 235 -31.90 -24.75 16.76
C GLN A 235 -33.12 -24.01 17.32
N PRO A 236 -33.03 -22.71 17.65
CA PRO A 236 -34.18 -21.97 18.15
C PRO A 236 -35.31 -22.03 17.11
N MET A 237 -36.54 -22.29 17.59
CA MET A 237 -37.75 -22.09 16.77
C MET A 237 -37.60 -20.76 16.04
N ALA A 238 -37.78 -20.78 14.71
CA ALA A 238 -37.57 -19.64 13.81
C ALA A 238 -37.97 -18.33 14.47
N ALA A 239 -37.21 -17.24 14.24
CA ALA A 239 -37.26 -15.93 14.92
C ALA A 239 -38.66 -15.27 14.98
N LEU A 240 -39.60 -15.91 15.66
CA LEU A 240 -40.96 -15.49 15.90
C LEU A 240 -40.89 -14.57 17.11
N SER A 241 -41.14 -13.30 16.86
CA SER A 241 -41.33 -12.32 17.91
C SER A 241 -42.78 -12.34 18.35
N LYS A 242 -43.01 -12.44 19.65
CA LYS A 242 -44.33 -12.22 20.23
C LYS A 242 -44.64 -10.73 20.12
N ARG A 243 -45.72 -10.38 19.44
CA ARG A 243 -46.18 -9.00 19.27
C ARG A 243 -47.60 -8.89 19.79
N VAL A 244 -47.83 -7.88 20.63
CA VAL A 244 -49.18 -7.54 21.05
C VAL A 244 -49.84 -6.72 19.95
N LEU A 245 -50.90 -7.24 19.34
CA LEU A 245 -51.68 -6.53 18.33
C LEU A 245 -52.91 -5.91 18.99
N LEU A 246 -52.93 -4.58 19.06
CA LEU A 246 -54.12 -3.83 19.46
C LEU A 246 -54.96 -3.52 18.22
N ASN A 247 -55.97 -4.34 17.96
CA ASN A 247 -56.99 -4.07 16.95
C ASN A 247 -58.30 -3.64 17.62
N ASP A 248 -59.08 -2.80 16.95
CA ASP A 248 -60.48 -2.57 17.32
C ASP A 248 -61.30 -3.80 16.92
N LEU A 249 -61.42 -4.72 17.87
CA LEU A 249 -61.97 -6.05 17.70
C LEU A 249 -63.48 -6.11 17.98
N SER A 250 -64.10 -4.96 18.20
CA SER A 250 -65.53 -4.85 18.52
C SER A 250 -66.44 -5.43 17.42
N THR A 251 -65.91 -5.56 16.20
CA THR A 251 -66.63 -6.07 15.01
C THR A 251 -66.35 -7.53 14.65
N LEU A 252 -65.50 -8.25 15.41
CA LEU A 252 -65.09 -9.63 15.11
C LEU A 252 -65.59 -10.61 16.18
N ASP A 253 -66.54 -11.49 15.83
CA ASP A 253 -67.11 -12.52 16.71
C ASP A 253 -66.16 -13.71 16.92
N THR A 254 -64.96 -13.48 17.43
CA THR A 254 -63.97 -14.55 17.68
C THR A 254 -63.33 -14.42 19.07
N PRO A 255 -63.41 -15.45 19.92
CA PRO A 255 -62.98 -15.36 21.33
C PRO A 255 -61.46 -15.22 21.49
N LYS A 256 -60.65 -15.74 20.55
CA LYS A 256 -59.18 -15.73 20.63
C LYS A 256 -58.55 -14.36 20.40
N TRP A 257 -59.17 -13.50 19.59
CA TRP A 257 -58.60 -12.18 19.30
C TRP A 257 -58.59 -11.23 20.50
N ARG A 258 -59.41 -11.48 21.53
CA ARG A 258 -59.38 -10.68 22.77
C ARG A 258 -58.05 -10.81 23.53
N GLN A 259 -57.30 -11.90 23.32
CA GLN A 259 -55.93 -12.06 23.78
C GLN A 259 -55.00 -11.59 22.66
N GLY A 260 -54.50 -10.36 22.76
CA GLY A 260 -53.73 -9.69 21.70
C GLY A 260 -52.35 -10.28 21.38
N ASP A 261 -52.03 -11.51 21.79
CA ASP A 261 -50.72 -12.13 21.60
C ASP A 261 -50.62 -12.84 20.24
N SER A 262 -49.89 -12.26 19.28
CA SER A 262 -49.61 -12.89 17.98
C SER A 262 -48.12 -13.14 17.78
N TYR A 263 -47.77 -14.20 17.07
CA TYR A 263 -46.40 -14.54 16.69
C TYR A 263 -46.12 -14.07 15.26
N VAL A 264 -45.10 -13.22 15.12
CA VAL A 264 -44.78 -12.52 13.87
C VAL A 264 -43.32 -12.80 13.52
N THR A 265 -43.05 -13.11 12.26
CA THR A 265 -41.69 -13.27 11.72
C THR A 265 -41.16 -11.95 11.16
N ASN A 266 -39.85 -11.76 11.21
CA ASN A 266 -39.17 -10.62 10.60
C ASN A 266 -38.33 -11.10 9.42
N ARG A 267 -37.80 -10.17 8.60
CA ARG A 267 -36.86 -10.46 7.51
C ARG A 267 -35.65 -11.31 7.95
N SER A 268 -35.20 -11.14 9.20
CA SER A 268 -34.11 -11.95 9.79
C SER A 268 -34.48 -13.42 10.02
N GLY A 269 -35.78 -13.74 10.01
CA GLY A 269 -36.30 -15.10 10.08
C GLY A 269 -36.36 -15.80 8.72
N VAL A 270 -36.15 -15.09 7.62
CA VAL A 270 -36.04 -15.67 6.28
C VAL A 270 -34.68 -16.36 6.14
N ARG A 271 -34.68 -17.59 5.61
CA ARG A 271 -33.46 -18.37 5.33
C ARG A 271 -33.24 -18.47 3.84
N TRP A 272 -31.98 -18.50 3.44
CA TRP A 272 -31.55 -18.74 2.06
C TRP A 272 -30.95 -20.13 1.91
N ALA A 273 -30.97 -20.67 0.69
CA ALA A 273 -30.26 -21.90 0.38
C ALA A 273 -28.74 -21.72 0.49
N ASN A 274 -28.02 -22.81 0.76
CA ASN A 274 -26.57 -22.79 0.95
C ASN A 274 -25.78 -22.47 -0.33
N ALA A 275 -26.40 -22.53 -1.51
CA ALA A 275 -25.77 -22.19 -2.77
C ALA A 275 -26.83 -21.68 -3.76
N PRO A 276 -26.45 -20.80 -4.69
CA PRO A 276 -27.29 -20.47 -5.83
C PRO A 276 -27.35 -21.64 -6.81
N PHE A 277 -28.31 -21.65 -7.73
CA PHE A 277 -28.47 -22.73 -8.69
C PHE A 277 -28.84 -22.23 -10.09
N LEU A 278 -28.55 -23.05 -11.10
CA LEU A 278 -29.03 -22.90 -12.46
C LEU A 278 -30.20 -23.85 -12.68
N ASP A 279 -31.33 -23.30 -13.12
CA ASP A 279 -32.53 -24.07 -13.41
C ASP A 279 -32.38 -24.84 -14.73
N CYS A 280 -33.01 -26.02 -14.79
CA CYS A 280 -33.02 -26.89 -15.96
C CYS A 280 -34.46 -27.04 -16.46
N GLN A 281 -34.75 -26.42 -17.61
CA GLN A 281 -36.09 -26.41 -18.22
C GLN A 281 -36.02 -27.10 -19.59
N ASP A 282 -36.92 -28.07 -19.82
CA ASP A 282 -37.01 -28.83 -21.07
C ASP A 282 -35.66 -29.42 -21.54
N GLY A 283 -34.84 -29.84 -20.57
CA GLY A 283 -33.53 -30.41 -20.81
C GLY A 283 -32.42 -29.41 -21.19
N ARG A 284 -32.63 -28.10 -20.97
CA ARG A 284 -31.64 -27.04 -21.20
C ARG A 284 -31.50 -26.11 -19.99
N PHE A 285 -30.29 -25.62 -19.75
CA PHE A 285 -30.05 -24.65 -18.69
C PHE A 285 -30.62 -23.28 -19.04
N VAL A 286 -31.23 -22.62 -18.05
CA VAL A 286 -31.62 -21.23 -18.16
C VAL A 286 -30.45 -20.35 -17.71
N PRO A 287 -29.97 -19.39 -18.52
CA PRO A 287 -28.73 -18.64 -18.26
C PRO A 287 -28.93 -17.51 -17.24
N ARG A 288 -29.33 -17.86 -16.03
CA ARG A 288 -29.52 -16.94 -14.90
C ARG A 288 -29.33 -17.69 -13.60
N TRP A 289 -28.48 -17.17 -12.73
CA TRP A 289 -28.32 -17.72 -11.38
C TRP A 289 -29.53 -17.37 -10.50
N MET A 290 -30.06 -18.38 -9.82
CA MET A 290 -31.22 -18.27 -8.95
C MET A 290 -30.80 -18.54 -7.50
N LEU A 291 -31.39 -17.81 -6.55
CA LEU A 291 -31.24 -18.06 -5.12
C LEU A 291 -32.59 -18.39 -4.50
N THR A 292 -32.65 -19.44 -3.70
CA THR A 292 -33.86 -19.79 -2.95
C THR A 292 -33.92 -19.07 -1.62
N LEU A 293 -35.01 -18.36 -1.38
CA LEU A 293 -35.36 -17.73 -0.10
C LEU A 293 -36.61 -18.41 0.46
N SER A 294 -36.65 -18.69 1.76
CA SER A 294 -37.74 -19.45 2.38
C SER A 294 -38.02 -19.04 3.82
N THR A 295 -39.27 -19.11 4.23
CA THR A 295 -39.69 -18.84 5.60
C THR A 295 -40.95 -19.64 5.96
N SER A 296 -41.02 -20.10 7.21
CA SER A 296 -42.15 -20.86 7.74
C SER A 296 -43.23 -19.94 8.30
N TYR A 297 -44.47 -20.45 8.33
CA TYR A 297 -45.60 -19.81 9.01
C TYR A 297 -46.32 -20.81 9.92
N TYR A 298 -47.00 -20.28 10.92
CA TYR A 298 -47.47 -21.02 12.08
C TYR A 298 -48.89 -20.59 12.47
N GLY A 299 -49.72 -21.58 12.83
CA GLY A 299 -50.98 -21.38 13.53
C GLY A 299 -50.79 -21.51 15.04
N LEU A 300 -51.89 -21.55 15.80
CA LEU A 300 -51.87 -21.83 17.24
C LEU A 300 -52.50 -23.18 17.57
N LYS A 301 -51.85 -23.90 18.48
CA LYS A 301 -52.46 -25.01 19.22
C LYS A 301 -53.51 -24.49 20.21
N PRO A 302 -54.37 -25.37 20.77
CA PRO A 302 -55.30 -25.00 21.84
C PRO A 302 -54.63 -24.37 23.08
N ASP A 303 -53.35 -24.68 23.32
CA ASP A 303 -52.52 -24.14 24.41
C ASP A 303 -51.82 -22.80 24.07
N LEU A 304 -52.16 -22.18 22.92
CA LEU A 304 -51.57 -20.94 22.40
C LEU A 304 -50.09 -21.05 22.01
N THR A 305 -49.54 -22.26 21.87
CA THR A 305 -48.19 -22.44 21.32
C THR A 305 -48.20 -22.46 19.79
N PRO A 306 -47.13 -21.97 19.12
CA PRO A 306 -47.03 -22.02 17.67
C PRO A 306 -47.05 -23.47 17.13
N GLU A 307 -47.88 -23.72 16.13
CA GLU A 307 -47.98 -24.97 15.39
C GLU A 307 -47.58 -24.75 13.93
N PHE A 308 -46.62 -25.52 13.43
CA PHE A 308 -46.17 -25.41 12.04
C PHE A 308 -47.33 -25.70 11.08
N ARG A 309 -47.56 -24.80 10.11
CA ARG A 309 -48.61 -24.94 9.08
C ARG A 309 -48.07 -25.06 7.66
N GLY A 310 -46.84 -24.63 7.43
CA GLY A 310 -46.25 -24.71 6.11
C GLY A 310 -45.11 -23.72 5.92
N VAL A 311 -44.67 -23.61 4.67
CA VAL A 311 -43.55 -22.77 4.30
C VAL A 311 -43.83 -22.09 2.98
N ILE A 312 -43.30 -20.89 2.86
CA ILE A 312 -43.32 -20.11 1.64
C ILE A 312 -41.88 -20.02 1.14
N ARG A 313 -41.71 -20.28 -0.15
CA ARG A 313 -40.43 -20.24 -0.86
C ARG A 313 -40.55 -19.33 -2.07
N VAL A 314 -39.53 -18.52 -2.33
CA VAL A 314 -39.35 -17.82 -3.60
C VAL A 314 -37.97 -18.09 -4.15
N ASP A 315 -37.86 -18.24 -5.47
CA ASP A 315 -36.59 -18.28 -6.17
C ASP A 315 -36.38 -16.94 -6.88
N VAL A 316 -35.32 -16.23 -6.49
CA VAL A 316 -34.97 -14.89 -6.98
C VAL A 316 -33.81 -14.94 -7.97
N ASN A 317 -33.87 -14.16 -9.04
CA ASN A 317 -32.78 -13.98 -9.99
C ASN A 317 -31.69 -13.12 -9.36
N ILE A 318 -30.48 -13.67 -9.24
CA ILE A 318 -29.31 -12.96 -8.69
C ILE A 318 -28.27 -12.63 -9.76
N GLN A 319 -28.53 -12.93 -11.03
CA GLN A 319 -27.57 -12.77 -12.13
C GLN A 319 -26.96 -11.38 -12.23
N ASP A 320 -27.69 -10.33 -11.85
CA ASP A 320 -27.25 -8.93 -11.96
C ASP A 320 -26.62 -8.40 -10.66
N ILE A 321 -26.42 -9.26 -9.64
CA ILE A 321 -25.83 -8.88 -8.35
C ILE A 321 -24.34 -9.25 -8.35
N ASP A 322 -23.48 -8.24 -8.16
CA ASP A 322 -22.03 -8.42 -8.12
C ASP A 322 -21.54 -9.25 -6.92
N VAL A 323 -20.47 -10.01 -7.13
CA VAL A 323 -19.76 -10.78 -6.09
C VAL A 323 -18.41 -10.13 -5.80
N ASP A 324 -18.16 -9.77 -4.54
CA ASP A 324 -16.87 -9.22 -4.09
C ASP A 324 -15.99 -10.33 -3.49
N GLN A 325 -15.03 -10.83 -4.28
CA GLN A 325 -14.06 -11.83 -3.84
C GLN A 325 -12.85 -11.24 -3.10
N CYS A 326 -12.69 -9.92 -3.12
CA CYS A 326 -11.65 -9.20 -2.38
C CYS A 326 -12.09 -8.85 -0.96
N ALA A 327 -13.39 -8.95 -0.66
CA ALA A 327 -13.92 -8.77 0.68
C ALA A 327 -13.26 -9.74 1.68
N THR A 328 -13.05 -9.26 2.90
CA THR A 328 -12.50 -10.05 4.00
C THR A 328 -13.63 -10.57 4.89
N GLY A 329 -13.48 -11.79 5.41
CA GLY A 329 -14.39 -12.39 6.39
C GLY A 329 -15.07 -13.66 5.90
N ASN A 330 -16.17 -14.03 6.56
CA ASN A 330 -16.83 -15.33 6.36
C ASN A 330 -18.05 -15.25 5.41
N ASN A 331 -18.16 -14.22 4.58
CA ASN A 331 -19.29 -14.08 3.65
C ASN A 331 -19.10 -15.02 2.44
N TRP A 332 -20.16 -15.30 1.69
CA TRP A 332 -20.04 -16.08 0.46
C TRP A 332 -18.98 -15.49 -0.49
N PHE A 333 -18.08 -16.35 -0.96
CA PHE A 333 -16.99 -16.04 -1.89
C PHE A 333 -15.97 -15.00 -1.41
N ALA A 334 -16.05 -14.51 -0.16
CA ALA A 334 -15.04 -13.65 0.43
C ALA A 334 -13.68 -14.36 0.48
N ASP A 335 -12.59 -13.61 0.33
CA ASP A 335 -11.22 -14.12 0.38
C ASP A 335 -10.88 -15.24 -0.65
N THR A 336 -11.69 -15.41 -1.70
CA THR A 336 -11.47 -16.44 -2.75
C THR A 336 -10.62 -15.99 -3.94
N HIS A 337 -10.07 -14.77 -3.87
CA HIS A 337 -9.18 -14.23 -4.90
C HIS A 337 -7.84 -14.98 -4.98
N GLN A 338 -7.20 -14.96 -6.15
CA GLN A 338 -5.90 -15.62 -6.39
C GLN A 338 -4.69 -14.69 -6.22
N CYS A 339 -4.90 -13.40 -5.91
CA CYS A 339 -3.80 -12.44 -5.71
C CYS A 339 -2.86 -12.86 -4.56
N ASN A 340 -1.55 -12.64 -4.75
CA ASN A 340 -0.56 -12.91 -3.71
C ASN A 340 -0.68 -11.91 -2.55
N ARG A 341 -1.02 -12.39 -1.35
CA ARG A 341 -1.26 -11.52 -0.18
C ARG A 341 -0.04 -10.74 0.29
N THR A 342 1.18 -11.16 -0.03
CA THR A 342 2.40 -10.46 0.39
C THR A 342 2.74 -9.29 -0.52
N SER A 343 2.69 -9.49 -1.83
CA SER A 343 3.13 -8.51 -2.83
C SER A 343 1.99 -7.77 -3.55
N MET A 344 0.74 -8.24 -3.42
CA MET A 344 -0.40 -7.73 -4.17
C MET A 344 -1.58 -7.33 -3.29
N GLU A 345 -2.42 -6.45 -3.83
CA GLU A 345 -3.70 -5.98 -3.32
C GLU A 345 -4.82 -6.36 -4.31
N CYS A 346 -5.98 -6.76 -3.79
CA CYS A 346 -7.12 -7.21 -4.58
C CYS A 346 -8.14 -6.08 -4.74
N LEU A 347 -8.57 -5.80 -5.97
CA LEU A 347 -9.59 -4.80 -6.28
C LEU A 347 -10.77 -5.46 -7.02
N ALA A 348 -11.99 -5.37 -6.47
CA ALA A 348 -13.17 -5.95 -7.09
C ALA A 348 -13.72 -5.09 -8.23
N ILE A 349 -14.08 -5.72 -9.35
CA ILE A 349 -14.71 -5.07 -10.51
C ILE A 349 -16.23 -5.09 -10.30
N ARG A 350 -16.87 -3.92 -10.39
CA ARG A 350 -18.33 -3.79 -10.22
C ARG A 350 -19.05 -3.76 -11.57
N GLY A 351 -20.34 -4.08 -11.57
CA GLY A 351 -21.22 -4.03 -12.74
C GLY A 351 -21.09 -5.21 -13.70
N ARG A 352 -20.57 -6.35 -13.24
CA ARG A 352 -20.39 -7.58 -14.04
C ARG A 352 -21.44 -8.65 -13.69
N GLY A 353 -22.23 -8.42 -12.65
CA GLY A 353 -23.25 -9.35 -12.17
C GLY A 353 -22.64 -10.52 -11.40
N PHE A 354 -23.42 -11.60 -11.28
CA PHE A 354 -23.05 -12.79 -10.53
C PHE A 354 -22.06 -13.64 -11.33
N GLN A 355 -20.79 -13.22 -11.27
CA GLN A 355 -19.67 -13.83 -11.95
C GLN A 355 -18.46 -13.86 -11.02
N LEU A 356 -17.78 -15.00 -10.95
CA LEU A 356 -16.50 -15.15 -10.25
C LEU A 356 -15.34 -14.76 -11.17
N GLY A 357 -14.18 -14.46 -10.58
CA GLY A 357 -13.00 -13.96 -11.28
C GLY A 357 -13.04 -12.47 -11.60
N GLN A 358 -14.04 -11.72 -11.11
CA GLN A 358 -14.20 -10.29 -11.38
C GLN A 358 -13.40 -9.43 -10.39
N TYR A 359 -12.09 -9.65 -10.34
CA TYR A 359 -11.17 -8.87 -9.51
C TYR A 359 -9.82 -8.68 -10.21
N CYS A 360 -9.08 -7.67 -9.77
CA CYS A 360 -7.80 -7.29 -10.32
C CYS A 360 -6.75 -7.29 -9.21
N CYS A 361 -5.59 -7.86 -9.50
CA CYS A 361 -4.46 -7.87 -8.58
C CYS A 361 -3.53 -6.71 -8.92
N HIS A 362 -3.36 -5.79 -7.98
CA HIS A 362 -2.44 -4.66 -8.08
C HIS A 362 -1.20 -4.91 -7.22
N CYS A 363 -0.02 -4.42 -7.61
CA CYS A 363 1.16 -4.52 -6.74
C CYS A 363 1.00 -3.57 -5.54
N LYS A 364 1.31 -4.05 -4.34
CA LYS A 364 1.30 -3.23 -3.12
C LYS A 364 2.36 -2.15 -3.18
N GLU A 365 2.19 -1.10 -2.38
CA GLU A 365 3.26 -0.12 -2.13
C GLU A 365 4.57 -0.83 -1.75
N GLY A 366 5.68 -0.35 -2.31
CA GLY A 366 6.98 -1.01 -2.21
C GLY A 366 7.19 -2.20 -3.16
N TYR A 367 6.24 -2.50 -4.05
CA TYR A 367 6.39 -3.45 -5.16
C TYR A 367 6.04 -2.80 -6.50
N TYR A 368 6.63 -3.30 -7.58
CA TYR A 368 6.38 -2.83 -8.94
C TYR A 368 6.24 -4.00 -9.93
N ASN A 369 5.56 -3.74 -11.05
CA ASN A 369 5.43 -4.69 -12.15
C ASN A 369 6.38 -4.28 -13.30
N PRO A 370 7.35 -5.12 -13.70
CA PRO A 370 8.31 -4.79 -14.76
C PRO A 370 7.71 -4.79 -16.16
N ASP A 371 6.56 -5.44 -16.37
CA ASP A 371 5.97 -5.64 -17.70
C ASP A 371 5.24 -4.39 -18.24
N ILE A 372 5.25 -3.27 -17.49
CA ILE A 372 4.46 -2.09 -17.80
C ILE A 372 5.34 -0.84 -17.85
N PRO A 373 5.56 -0.25 -19.03
CA PRO A 373 6.13 1.08 -19.15
C PRO A 373 5.12 2.15 -18.70
N SER A 374 5.62 3.17 -17.99
CA SER A 374 4.90 4.26 -17.31
C SER A 374 3.89 5.08 -18.10
N GLU A 375 3.77 4.94 -19.42
CA GLU A 375 2.86 5.77 -20.22
C GLU A 375 1.37 5.46 -19.96
N ASP A 376 1.05 4.24 -19.50
CA ASP A 376 -0.33 3.83 -19.22
C ASP A 376 -0.82 4.17 -17.78
N LEU A 377 0.08 4.56 -16.87
CA LEU A 377 -0.28 4.90 -15.48
C LEU A 377 -0.67 6.38 -15.30
N VAL A 378 -0.25 7.27 -16.19
CA VAL A 378 -0.39 8.73 -16.00
C VAL A 378 -1.65 9.30 -16.68
N ASN A 379 -2.27 8.59 -17.62
CA ASN A 379 -3.48 9.05 -18.31
C ASN A 379 -4.80 8.54 -17.71
N GLY A 380 -4.77 7.79 -16.62
CA GLY A 380 -5.96 7.30 -15.92
C GLY A 380 -6.49 8.24 -14.84
N SER A 381 -6.65 9.54 -15.15
CA SER A 381 -7.54 10.38 -14.34
C SER A 381 -8.98 9.96 -14.66
N ASP A 382 -9.71 9.51 -13.64
CA ASP A 382 -11.05 8.90 -13.65
C ASP A 382 -11.13 7.41 -14.06
N GLY A 383 -11.25 6.56 -13.04
CA GLY A 383 -12.33 5.58 -12.98
C GLY A 383 -12.12 4.21 -13.62
N ASP A 384 -11.07 3.97 -14.42
CA ASP A 384 -10.80 2.66 -15.00
C ASP A 384 -9.38 2.22 -14.67
N ALA A 385 -9.22 1.57 -13.51
CA ALA A 385 -8.00 0.86 -13.19
C ALA A 385 -7.81 -0.22 -14.26
N VAL A 386 -6.76 -0.10 -15.08
CA VAL A 386 -6.43 -1.11 -16.10
C VAL A 386 -6.19 -2.44 -15.39
N CYS A 387 -7.18 -3.31 -15.47
CA CYS A 387 -7.13 -4.63 -14.90
C CYS A 387 -6.24 -5.53 -15.76
N TYR A 388 -5.19 -6.08 -15.16
CA TYR A 388 -4.34 -7.03 -15.86
C TYR A 388 -5.12 -8.31 -16.11
N PRO A 389 -5.25 -8.75 -17.38
CA PRO A 389 -5.94 -10.00 -17.70
C PRO A 389 -5.18 -11.23 -17.17
N ASN A 390 -3.92 -11.07 -16.73
CA ASN A 390 -3.07 -12.09 -16.14
C ASN A 390 -2.49 -11.61 -14.80
N MET A 391 -2.23 -12.55 -13.89
CA MET A 391 -1.60 -12.29 -12.60
C MET A 391 -0.24 -11.58 -12.79
N PRO A 392 -0.06 -10.32 -12.35
CA PRO A 392 1.20 -9.60 -12.58
C PRO A 392 2.33 -10.15 -11.71
N ILE A 393 3.58 -9.99 -12.14
CA ILE A 393 4.75 -10.32 -11.32
C ILE A 393 5.16 -9.08 -10.55
N CYS A 394 4.94 -9.06 -9.23
CA CYS A 394 5.29 -7.93 -8.37
C CYS A 394 6.67 -8.14 -7.72
N LEU A 395 7.63 -7.31 -8.09
CA LEU A 395 9.00 -7.31 -7.55
C LEU A 395 9.16 -6.21 -6.50
N PRO A 396 9.98 -6.41 -5.45
CA PRO A 396 10.19 -5.40 -4.42
C PRO A 396 10.97 -4.20 -4.98
N CYS A 397 10.56 -3.01 -4.56
CA CYS A 397 11.28 -1.77 -4.79
C CYS A 397 12.59 -1.72 -4.00
N TRP A 398 13.47 -0.81 -4.42
CA TRP A 398 14.70 -0.51 -3.69
C TRP A 398 14.35 -0.05 -2.24
N PRO A 399 15.08 -0.50 -1.20
CA PRO A 399 14.75 -0.19 0.21
C PRO A 399 14.48 1.29 0.51
N GLY A 400 13.36 1.63 1.14
CA GLY A 400 13.02 3.02 1.47
C GLY A 400 12.31 3.81 0.38
N CYS A 401 12.03 3.20 -0.77
CA CYS A 401 11.18 3.76 -1.81
C CYS A 401 9.72 3.32 -1.61
N LYS A 402 8.77 4.26 -1.64
CA LYS A 402 7.34 3.96 -1.51
C LYS A 402 6.70 3.42 -2.80
N SER A 403 7.10 3.98 -3.94
CA SER A 403 6.68 3.57 -5.27
C SER A 403 7.90 3.64 -6.19
N CYS A 404 8.05 2.65 -7.05
CA CYS A 404 9.12 2.58 -8.02
C CYS A 404 8.59 2.02 -9.34
N GLN A 405 9.21 2.44 -10.43
CA GLN A 405 8.95 1.88 -11.76
C GLN A 405 9.93 0.74 -12.08
N ASP A 406 11.16 0.86 -11.56
CA ASP A 406 12.24 -0.08 -11.73
C ASP A 406 12.93 -0.29 -10.38
N GLY A 407 13.75 -1.34 -10.27
CA GLY A 407 14.65 -1.60 -9.13
C GLY A 407 15.77 -0.55 -8.93
N THR A 408 15.66 0.63 -9.56
CA THR A 408 16.59 1.75 -9.40
C THR A 408 16.46 2.39 -8.01
N PRO A 409 17.56 2.88 -7.42
CA PRO A 409 17.52 3.51 -6.10
C PRO A 409 16.75 4.84 -6.15
N CYS A 410 15.88 5.07 -5.17
CA CYS A 410 15.29 6.39 -4.96
C CYS A 410 16.30 7.34 -4.31
N TRP A 411 16.24 8.60 -4.75
CA TRP A 411 17.08 9.68 -4.25
C TRP A 411 16.44 10.34 -3.03
N VAL A 412 17.27 10.72 -2.06
CA VAL A 412 16.82 11.46 -0.87
C VAL A 412 16.12 12.76 -1.28
N GLN A 413 14.96 13.03 -0.68
CA GLN A 413 14.26 14.30 -0.85
C GLN A 413 15.02 15.41 -0.11
N GLU A 414 15.49 16.41 -0.84
CA GLU A 414 16.32 17.47 -0.28
C GLU A 414 15.45 18.54 0.41
N ASP A 415 15.73 18.85 1.69
CA ASP A 415 15.08 19.93 2.41
C ASP A 415 15.44 21.31 1.82
N TRP A 416 14.62 21.77 0.89
CA TRP A 416 14.85 23.01 0.16
C TRP A 416 14.88 24.24 1.08
N LEU A 417 14.11 24.23 2.18
CA LEU A 417 14.03 25.33 3.15
C LEU A 417 15.35 25.55 3.90
N LEU A 418 15.91 24.48 4.47
CA LEU A 418 17.18 24.55 5.21
C LEU A 418 18.32 24.98 4.29
N ARG A 419 18.38 24.41 3.08
CA ARG A 419 19.40 24.76 2.09
C ARG A 419 19.28 26.22 1.62
N ALA A 420 18.06 26.70 1.36
CA ALA A 420 17.83 28.09 0.98
C ALA A 420 18.25 29.05 2.10
N GLY A 421 17.96 28.72 3.36
CA GLY A 421 18.38 29.51 4.52
C GLY A 421 19.90 29.67 4.62
N VAL A 422 20.65 28.56 4.50
CA VAL A 422 22.12 28.60 4.54
C VAL A 422 22.69 29.40 3.37
N LEU A 423 22.15 29.24 2.15
CA LEU A 423 22.61 29.97 0.97
C LEU A 423 22.31 31.48 1.06
N ALA A 424 21.16 31.86 1.61
CA ALA A 424 20.82 33.27 1.82
C ALA A 424 21.78 33.95 2.80
N VAL A 425 22.05 33.32 3.95
CA VAL A 425 23.03 33.83 4.94
C VAL A 425 24.42 33.96 4.32
N GLN A 426 24.84 32.96 3.55
CA GLN A 426 26.12 32.99 2.83
C GLN A 426 26.20 34.13 1.80
N GLY A 427 25.13 34.35 1.05
CA GLY A 427 25.02 35.43 0.07
C GLY A 427 25.13 36.82 0.70
N VAL A 428 24.53 37.01 1.89
CA VAL A 428 24.67 38.25 2.66
C VAL A 428 26.12 38.51 3.05
N PHE A 429 26.84 37.52 3.57
CA PHE A 429 28.26 37.70 3.92
C PHE A 429 29.13 37.99 2.69
N MET A 430 28.89 37.31 1.57
CA MET A 430 29.58 37.58 0.30
C MET A 430 29.36 39.02 -0.18
N LEU A 431 28.11 39.52 -0.10
CA LEU A 431 27.77 40.89 -0.44
C LEU A 431 28.46 41.89 0.50
N LEU A 432 28.47 41.62 1.81
CA LEU A 432 29.14 42.48 2.79
C LEU A 432 30.66 42.58 2.54
N ILE A 433 31.31 41.47 2.16
CA ILE A 433 32.73 41.46 1.80
C ILE A 433 32.96 42.27 0.53
N PHE A 434 32.13 42.10 -0.49
CA PHE A 434 32.22 42.85 -1.73
C PHE A 434 32.03 44.37 -1.52
N VAL A 435 31.04 44.76 -0.73
CA VAL A 435 30.81 46.16 -0.34
C VAL A 435 32.00 46.69 0.46
N SER A 436 32.55 45.90 1.40
CA SER A 436 33.74 46.27 2.17
C SER A 436 34.97 46.49 1.28
N MET A 437 35.15 45.67 0.24
CA MET A 437 36.19 45.82 -0.78
C MET A 437 36.01 47.13 -1.55
N LEU A 438 34.79 47.43 -2.01
CA LEU A 438 34.49 48.68 -2.73
C LEU A 438 34.72 49.92 -1.84
N VAL A 439 34.31 49.85 -0.57
CA VAL A 439 34.50 50.93 0.41
C VAL A 439 35.98 51.16 0.69
N ALA A 440 36.77 50.09 0.87
CA ALA A 440 38.21 50.17 1.07
C ALA A 440 38.91 50.80 -0.15
N TYR A 441 38.47 50.44 -1.36
CA TYR A 441 38.99 51.01 -2.61
C TYR A 441 38.65 52.50 -2.75
N ARG A 442 37.38 52.89 -2.51
CA ARG A 442 36.94 54.29 -2.58
C ARG A 442 37.67 55.18 -1.58
N HIS A 443 37.84 54.71 -0.34
CA HIS A 443 38.49 55.47 0.74
C HIS A 443 40.01 55.28 0.80
N ARG A 444 40.65 54.81 -0.28
CA ARG A 444 42.10 54.53 -0.35
C ARG A 444 43.01 55.69 0.05
N ARG A 445 42.55 56.94 -0.08
CA ARG A 445 43.32 58.14 0.29
C ARG A 445 43.31 58.44 1.79
N ASN A 446 42.47 57.76 2.58
CA ASN A 446 42.35 58.00 4.01
C ASN A 446 43.60 57.53 4.76
N ARG A 447 44.11 58.35 5.69
CA ARG A 447 45.39 58.11 6.39
C ARG A 447 45.40 56.78 7.16
N ARG A 448 44.25 56.36 7.70
CA ARG A 448 44.08 55.08 8.41
C ARG A 448 44.26 53.86 7.49
N ILE A 449 43.58 53.85 6.34
CA ILE A 449 43.64 52.75 5.37
C ILE A 449 45.03 52.67 4.71
N ARG A 450 45.61 53.84 4.40
CA ARG A 450 46.96 53.93 3.82
C ARG A 450 48.05 53.42 4.78
N ALA A 451 47.90 53.62 6.10
CA ALA A 451 48.85 53.18 7.10
C ALA A 451 48.88 51.64 7.26
N SER A 452 47.72 50.98 7.17
CA SER A 452 47.58 49.52 7.28
C SER A 452 48.03 48.75 6.02
N GLY A 453 48.08 49.45 4.87
CA GLY A 453 48.53 48.92 3.58
C GLY A 453 47.38 48.43 2.70
N LEU A 454 46.96 49.30 1.76
CA LEU A 454 45.80 49.06 0.88
C LEU A 454 45.87 47.73 0.12
N LEU A 455 47.01 47.43 -0.51
CA LEU A 455 47.18 46.21 -1.30
C LEU A 455 47.00 44.93 -0.47
N LEU A 456 47.47 44.93 0.79
CA LEU A 456 47.33 43.76 1.68
C LEU A 456 45.89 43.61 2.17
N LEU A 457 45.20 44.72 2.43
CA LEU A 457 43.79 44.71 2.83
C LEU A 457 42.89 44.20 1.69
N GLU A 458 43.14 44.67 0.47
CA GLU A 458 42.41 44.23 -0.72
C GLU A 458 42.62 42.73 -1.00
N THR A 459 43.85 42.22 -0.84
CA THR A 459 44.13 40.79 -0.98
C THR A 459 43.46 39.94 0.10
N ILE A 460 43.37 40.42 1.34
CA ILE A 460 42.65 39.70 2.42
C ILE A 460 41.17 39.61 2.07
N LEU A 461 40.53 40.71 1.65
CA LEU A 461 39.11 40.73 1.28
C LEU A 461 38.82 39.83 0.07
N PHE A 462 39.69 39.83 -0.93
CA PHE A 462 39.59 38.91 -2.07
C PHE A 462 39.73 37.44 -1.65
N GLY A 463 40.71 37.12 -0.80
CA GLY A 463 40.87 35.77 -0.25
C GLY A 463 39.67 35.33 0.59
N SER A 464 39.07 36.24 1.36
CA SER A 464 37.85 35.97 2.11
C SER A 464 36.70 35.65 1.16
N LEU A 465 36.48 36.43 0.11
CA LEU A 465 35.46 36.14 -0.92
C LEU A 465 35.62 34.72 -1.49
N LEU A 466 36.86 34.29 -1.77
CA LEU A 466 37.15 32.93 -2.20
C LEU A 466 36.82 31.89 -1.13
N LEU A 467 37.08 32.13 0.16
CA LEU A 467 36.74 31.16 1.23
C LEU A 467 35.23 30.97 1.45
N TYR A 468 34.41 31.97 1.10
CA TYR A 468 32.94 31.85 1.18
C TYR A 468 32.34 31.21 -0.10
N PHE A 469 33.05 31.17 -1.22
CA PHE A 469 32.54 30.57 -2.47
C PHE A 469 32.34 29.02 -2.45
N PRO A 470 33.11 28.19 -1.72
CA PRO A 470 32.91 26.74 -1.64
C PRO A 470 31.51 26.31 -1.19
N VAL A 471 30.89 27.04 -0.25
CA VAL A 471 29.52 26.75 0.21
C VAL A 471 28.50 26.89 -0.93
N PHE A 472 28.72 27.84 -1.84
CA PHE A 472 27.90 28.00 -3.05
C PHE A 472 28.09 26.84 -4.03
N ILE A 473 29.31 26.29 -4.14
CA ILE A 473 29.58 25.11 -4.98
C ILE A 473 28.87 23.86 -4.43
N LEU A 474 28.86 23.68 -3.10
CA LEU A 474 28.21 22.54 -2.43
C LEU A 474 26.69 22.51 -2.60
N TYR A 475 26.06 23.65 -2.88
CA TYR A 475 24.61 23.71 -3.12
C TYR A 475 24.20 22.97 -4.39
N PHE A 476 25.04 23.00 -5.42
CA PHE A 476 24.73 22.33 -6.67
C PHE A 476 25.09 20.85 -6.62
N ARG A 477 24.36 20.01 -7.37
CA ARG A 477 24.63 18.57 -7.42
C ARG A 477 26.11 18.28 -7.70
N PRO A 478 26.72 17.33 -6.97
CA PRO A 478 28.14 17.03 -7.09
C PRO A 478 28.44 16.57 -8.51
N SER A 479 29.50 17.13 -9.08
CA SER A 479 30.05 16.72 -10.37
C SER A 479 31.57 16.68 -10.25
N THR A 480 32.24 15.95 -11.14
CA THR A 480 33.71 15.88 -11.12
C THR A 480 34.34 17.27 -11.14
N PHE A 481 33.84 18.16 -11.99
CA PHE A 481 34.31 19.54 -12.08
C PHE A 481 34.07 20.31 -10.78
N ARG A 482 32.89 20.20 -10.18
CA ARG A 482 32.53 20.92 -8.95
C ARG A 482 33.35 20.44 -7.75
N CYS A 483 33.58 19.12 -7.61
CA CYS A 483 34.41 18.57 -6.54
C CYS A 483 35.88 19.03 -6.67
N ILE A 484 36.40 19.17 -7.90
CA ILE A 484 37.73 19.73 -8.15
C ILE A 484 37.74 21.22 -7.80
N LEU A 485 36.80 21.99 -8.34
CA LEU A 485 36.71 23.44 -8.13
C LEU A 485 36.57 23.81 -6.64
N LEU A 486 35.81 23.02 -5.88
CA LEU A 486 35.64 23.19 -4.43
C LEU A 486 36.99 23.25 -3.70
N ARG A 487 37.87 22.28 -3.97
CA ARG A 487 39.19 22.16 -3.34
C ARG A 487 40.12 23.30 -3.77
N TRP A 488 40.13 23.62 -5.06
CA TRP A 488 40.93 24.72 -5.61
C TRP A 488 40.61 26.06 -4.95
N VAL A 489 39.32 26.41 -4.93
CA VAL A 489 38.85 27.67 -4.37
C VAL A 489 39.15 27.75 -2.87
N ARG A 490 38.88 26.67 -2.11
CA ARG A 490 39.16 26.62 -0.66
C ARG A 490 40.65 26.83 -0.38
N MET A 491 41.52 26.07 -1.03
CA MET A 491 42.96 26.10 -0.76
C MET A 491 43.60 27.43 -1.14
N LEU A 492 43.21 27.99 -2.29
CA LEU A 492 43.70 29.30 -2.72
C LEU A 492 43.19 30.41 -1.80
N GLY A 493 41.91 30.38 -1.40
CA GLY A 493 41.35 31.33 -0.44
C GLY A 493 42.07 31.31 0.90
N PHE A 494 42.32 30.11 1.45
CA PHE A 494 43.03 29.93 2.71
C PHE A 494 44.46 30.49 2.63
N SER A 495 45.21 30.13 1.57
CA SER A 495 46.58 30.59 1.37
C SER A 495 46.65 32.11 1.19
N ILE A 496 45.69 32.73 0.50
CA ILE A 496 45.64 34.20 0.34
C ILE A 496 45.37 34.88 1.69
N VAL A 497 44.34 34.47 2.43
CA VAL A 497 43.97 35.14 3.71
C VAL A 497 45.04 34.93 4.76
N TYR A 498 45.37 33.69 5.09
CA TYR A 498 46.29 33.41 6.18
C TYR A 498 47.75 33.66 5.78
N GLY A 499 48.10 33.51 4.50
CA GLY A 499 49.40 33.92 3.96
C GLY A 499 49.63 35.43 4.05
N THR A 500 48.63 36.25 3.71
CA THR A 500 48.76 37.71 3.84
C THR A 500 48.81 38.16 5.30
N VAL A 501 48.00 37.57 6.19
CA VAL A 501 48.00 37.89 7.62
C VAL A 501 49.34 37.51 8.27
N THR A 502 49.89 36.32 7.99
CA THR A 502 51.20 35.90 8.50
C THR A 502 52.34 36.75 7.95
N LEU A 503 52.34 37.11 6.67
CA LEU A 503 53.36 38.02 6.10
C LEU A 503 53.26 39.44 6.69
N LYS A 504 52.05 39.92 6.96
CA LYS A 504 51.83 41.20 7.62
C LYS A 504 52.38 41.17 9.05
N MET A 505 52.16 40.09 9.79
CA MET A 505 52.77 39.83 11.11
C MET A 505 54.30 39.79 11.04
N TYR A 506 54.84 39.07 10.06
CA TYR A 506 56.28 38.94 9.86
C TYR A 506 56.95 40.29 9.60
N ARG A 507 56.30 41.16 8.80
CA ARG A 507 56.77 42.53 8.58
C ARG A 507 56.79 43.34 9.86
N VAL A 508 55.76 43.25 10.70
CA VAL A 508 55.74 43.93 12.00
C VAL A 508 56.92 43.42 12.85
N LEU A 509 57.09 42.11 13.00
CA LEU A 509 58.21 41.52 13.76
C LEU A 509 59.59 42.03 13.29
N LYS A 510 59.83 41.98 11.97
CA LYS A 510 61.11 42.41 11.37
C LYS A 510 61.38 43.90 11.55
N VAL A 511 60.35 44.75 11.44
CA VAL A 511 60.51 46.21 11.64
C VAL A 511 60.93 46.51 13.09
N PHE A 512 60.36 45.81 14.08
CA PHE A 512 60.75 46.01 15.47
C PHE A 512 62.15 45.48 15.77
N LEU A 513 62.51 44.29 15.29
CA LEU A 513 63.87 43.75 15.43
C LEU A 513 64.92 44.65 14.77
N SER A 514 64.60 45.26 13.62
CA SER A 514 65.51 46.18 12.92
C SER A 514 65.68 47.55 13.58
N ARG A 515 64.75 47.97 14.45
CA ARG A 515 64.90 49.19 15.26
C ARG A 515 65.85 48.99 16.44
N THR A 516 66.02 47.75 16.90
CA THR A 516 66.87 47.41 18.05
C THR A 516 68.28 46.98 17.63
N ALA A 517 68.52 46.61 16.37
CA ALA A 517 69.84 46.33 15.81
C ALA A 517 69.91 46.71 14.31
N GLN A 518 70.87 47.59 13.97
CA GLN A 518 71.44 47.98 12.65
C GLN A 518 70.54 47.95 11.38
N ARG A 519 70.53 49.08 10.62
CA ARG A 519 69.72 49.37 9.40
C ARG A 519 69.52 48.17 8.45
N VAL A 520 68.38 47.51 8.54
CA VAL A 520 67.82 46.63 7.50
C VAL A 520 66.93 47.48 6.58
N PRO A 521 67.02 47.34 5.23
CA PRO A 521 66.24 48.14 4.30
C PRO A 521 64.73 47.91 4.47
N TYR A 522 63.98 49.01 4.46
CA TYR A 522 62.52 49.05 4.56
C TYR A 522 61.85 48.13 3.51
N MET A 523 61.10 47.13 3.99
CA MET A 523 60.39 46.17 3.13
C MET A 523 59.19 46.88 2.46
N SER A 524 59.26 47.05 1.13
CA SER A 524 58.15 47.57 0.33
C SER A 524 57.00 46.55 0.27
N SER A 525 55.75 47.03 0.22
CA SER A 525 54.56 46.17 0.10
C SER A 525 54.61 45.25 -1.12
N LEU A 526 55.28 45.67 -2.19
CA LEU A 526 55.46 44.88 -3.41
C LEU A 526 56.39 43.67 -3.20
N ARG A 527 57.38 43.77 -2.31
CA ARG A 527 58.22 42.62 -1.95
C ARG A 527 57.45 41.58 -1.15
N LEU A 528 56.55 42.00 -0.25
CA LEU A 528 55.64 41.08 0.45
C LEU A 528 54.70 40.38 -0.52
N MET A 529 54.13 41.11 -1.49
CA MET A 529 53.30 40.52 -2.55
C MET A 529 54.06 39.49 -3.39
N ARG A 530 55.37 39.71 -3.65
CA ARG A 530 56.21 38.72 -4.33
C ARG A 530 56.39 37.44 -3.49
N ILE A 531 56.61 37.58 -2.17
CA ILE A 531 56.71 36.41 -1.27
C ILE A 531 55.37 35.66 -1.20
N LEU A 532 54.25 36.38 -1.10
CA LEU A 532 52.91 35.78 -1.19
C LEU A 532 52.72 35.06 -2.52
N GLY A 533 53.14 35.66 -3.64
CA GLY A 533 53.08 35.03 -4.95
C GLY A 533 53.84 33.71 -5.01
N VAL A 534 55.03 33.62 -4.39
CA VAL A 534 55.77 32.36 -4.27
C VAL A 534 55.00 31.33 -3.44
N MET A 535 54.41 31.73 -2.31
CA MET A 535 53.55 30.84 -1.49
C MET A 535 52.30 30.37 -2.25
N LEU A 536 51.73 31.19 -3.13
CA LEU A 536 50.58 30.80 -3.95
C LEU A 536 50.98 29.88 -5.09
N MET A 537 52.16 30.08 -5.70
CA MET A 537 52.68 29.21 -6.75
C MET A 537 52.94 27.80 -6.25
N THR A 538 53.43 27.62 -5.01
CA THR A 538 53.60 26.29 -4.43
C THR A 538 52.26 25.58 -4.21
N VAL A 539 51.25 26.27 -3.69
CA VAL A 539 49.89 25.73 -3.53
C VAL A 539 49.26 25.40 -4.89
N PHE A 540 49.42 26.27 -5.87
CA PHE A 540 48.93 26.05 -7.24
C PHE A 540 49.55 24.80 -7.87
N TRP A 541 50.88 24.64 -7.76
CA TRP A 541 51.58 23.45 -8.26
C TRP A 541 51.06 22.16 -7.61
N PHE A 542 50.87 22.17 -6.29
CA PHE A 542 50.30 21.03 -5.57
C PHE A 542 48.89 20.71 -6.07
N LEU A 543 48.02 21.71 -6.24
CA LEU A 543 46.66 21.52 -6.75
C LEU A 543 46.64 20.95 -8.17
N CYS A 544 47.54 21.40 -9.05
CA CYS A 544 47.73 20.83 -10.38
C CYS A 544 48.12 19.34 -10.30
N ALA A 545 49.14 19.00 -9.51
CA ALA A 545 49.59 17.61 -9.33
C ALA A 545 48.46 16.72 -8.79
N TRP A 546 47.71 17.23 -7.81
CA TRP A 546 46.55 16.55 -7.26
C TRP A 546 45.45 16.34 -8.31
N THR A 547 45.11 17.36 -9.11
CA THR A 547 44.09 17.20 -10.17
C THR A 547 44.47 16.17 -11.22
N VAL A 548 45.76 16.09 -11.58
CA VAL A 548 46.26 15.08 -12.52
C VAL A 548 46.11 13.68 -11.92
N GLY A 549 46.47 13.51 -10.64
CA GLY A 549 46.29 12.23 -9.94
C GLY A 549 44.83 11.78 -9.88
N VAL A 550 43.91 12.71 -9.62
CA VAL A 550 42.46 12.41 -9.60
C VAL A 550 41.93 12.09 -10.99
N LEU A 551 42.39 12.80 -12.03
CA LEU A 551 41.97 12.53 -13.40
C LEU A 551 42.46 11.15 -13.87
N GLN A 552 43.68 10.76 -13.48
CA GLN A 552 44.23 9.44 -13.78
C GLN A 552 43.49 8.30 -13.01
N ASN A 553 43.06 8.57 -11.77
CA ASN A 553 42.26 7.61 -11.01
C ASN A 553 40.86 7.41 -11.60
N ARG A 554 40.30 8.42 -12.25
CA ARG A 554 39.04 8.31 -13.00
C ARG A 554 39.16 7.32 -14.16
N ASP A 555 40.26 7.37 -14.91
CA ASP A 555 40.51 6.42 -16.02
C ASP A 555 40.65 4.97 -15.52
N ARG A 556 40.98 4.79 -14.23
CA ARG A 556 41.07 3.48 -13.55
C ARG A 556 39.76 3.07 -12.85
N ASN A 557 38.62 3.67 -13.19
CA ASN A 557 37.29 3.38 -12.63
C ASN A 557 37.14 3.63 -11.11
N ILE A 558 37.96 4.48 -10.50
CA ILE A 558 37.75 4.92 -9.10
C ILE A 558 36.84 6.16 -9.13
N PRO A 559 35.60 6.08 -8.59
CA PRO A 559 34.65 7.17 -8.72
C PRO A 559 35.01 8.37 -7.82
N VAL A 560 34.97 9.58 -8.40
CA VAL A 560 35.30 10.85 -7.72
C VAL A 560 34.15 11.32 -6.80
N PHE A 561 32.96 10.78 -6.98
CA PHE A 561 31.81 10.94 -6.10
C PHE A 561 31.26 9.56 -5.75
N VAL A 562 30.89 9.36 -4.49
CA VAL A 562 30.34 8.09 -4.01
C VAL A 562 28.85 8.25 -3.77
N THR A 563 28.08 7.25 -4.19
CA THR A 563 26.68 7.11 -3.81
C THR A 563 26.64 6.35 -2.49
N THR A 564 26.21 7.02 -1.42
CA THR A 564 26.03 6.42 -0.10
C THR A 564 24.54 6.30 0.20
N THR A 565 24.18 5.35 1.05
CA THR A 565 22.80 5.10 1.45
C THR A 565 22.53 5.67 2.84
N THR A 566 21.31 6.16 3.06
CA THR A 566 20.83 6.57 4.38
C THR A 566 20.40 5.35 5.21
N SER A 567 20.09 5.53 6.49
CA SER A 567 19.50 4.48 7.35
C SER A 567 18.21 3.92 6.76
N ASP A 568 17.46 4.78 6.06
CA ASP A 568 16.19 4.46 5.42
C ASP A 568 16.43 3.82 4.03
N GLY A 569 17.69 3.61 3.66
CA GLY A 569 18.12 3.05 2.39
C GLY A 569 18.36 4.10 1.29
N GLN A 570 17.65 5.22 1.26
CA GLN A 570 17.70 6.19 0.16
C GLN A 570 19.13 6.61 -0.23
N GLY A 571 19.40 6.73 -1.54
CA GLY A 571 20.72 7.06 -2.08
C GLY A 571 21.00 8.58 -2.13
N PHE A 572 22.24 8.98 -1.82
CA PHE A 572 22.73 10.35 -1.97
C PHE A 572 24.18 10.39 -2.48
N ASN A 573 24.51 11.44 -3.22
CA ASN A 573 25.86 11.61 -3.81
C ASN A 573 26.70 12.59 -3.01
N LEU A 574 27.96 12.24 -2.74
CA LEU A 574 28.94 13.11 -2.08
C LEU A 574 30.30 13.08 -2.80
N CYS A 575 31.08 14.16 -2.70
CA CYS A 575 32.45 14.19 -3.22
C CYS A 575 33.35 13.27 -2.36
N TYR A 576 34.05 12.33 -2.99
CA TYR A 576 34.94 11.40 -2.31
C TYR A 576 36.11 12.12 -1.65
N LEU A 577 36.39 11.81 -0.39
CA LEU A 577 37.54 12.33 0.37
C LEU A 577 38.73 11.39 0.20
N ASP A 578 39.86 11.94 -0.21
CA ASP A 578 41.07 11.18 -0.49
C ASP A 578 42.16 11.48 0.55
N ARG A 579 43.21 10.64 0.60
CA ARG A 579 44.39 10.81 1.47
C ARG A 579 45.05 12.18 1.29
N TRP A 580 44.98 12.73 0.07
CA TRP A 580 45.44 14.08 -0.23
C TRP A 580 44.72 15.16 0.56
N ASP A 581 43.42 15.02 0.84
CA ASP A 581 42.68 15.99 1.65
C ASP A 581 43.18 16.02 3.10
N TYR A 582 43.55 14.85 3.65
CA TYR A 582 44.17 14.77 4.98
C TYR A 582 45.56 15.40 5.00
N MET A 583 46.38 15.16 3.96
CA MET A 583 47.69 15.82 3.85
C MET A 583 47.56 17.35 3.81
N MET A 584 46.53 17.85 3.12
CA MET A 584 46.24 19.28 3.05
C MET A 584 45.76 19.84 4.38
N ALA A 585 44.86 19.16 5.07
CA ALA A 585 44.43 19.55 6.41
C ALA A 585 45.62 19.65 7.39
N VAL A 586 46.53 18.67 7.35
CA VAL A 586 47.75 18.70 8.17
C VAL A 586 48.65 19.88 7.81
N ALA A 587 48.84 20.16 6.51
CA ALA A 587 49.62 21.30 6.07
C ALA A 587 49.00 22.65 6.48
N GLU A 588 47.68 22.79 6.41
CA GLU A 588 46.94 23.97 6.88
C GLU A 588 47.12 24.18 8.39
N LEU A 589 46.99 23.12 9.19
CA LEU A 589 47.19 23.17 10.64
C LEU A 589 48.63 23.54 11.01
N LEU A 590 49.64 22.94 10.37
CA LEU A 590 51.04 23.29 10.59
C LEU A 590 51.32 24.76 10.24
N PHE A 591 50.73 25.26 9.16
CA PHE A 591 50.86 26.65 8.76
C PHE A 591 50.23 27.62 9.78
N LEU A 592 49.05 27.30 10.33
CA LEU A 592 48.42 28.10 11.39
C LEU A 592 49.19 28.04 12.71
N CYS A 593 49.75 26.88 13.08
CA CYS A 593 50.64 26.73 14.23
C CYS A 593 51.88 27.62 14.09
N TRP A 594 52.49 27.65 12.91
CA TRP A 594 53.58 28.56 12.61
C TRP A 594 53.14 30.04 12.72
N GLY A 595 51.96 30.38 12.21
CA GLY A 595 51.35 31.70 12.37
C GLY A 595 51.09 32.10 13.83
N SER A 596 50.68 31.16 14.69
CA SER A 596 50.49 31.37 16.13
C SER A 596 51.83 31.58 16.86
N SER A 597 52.86 30.82 16.49
CA SER A 597 54.23 31.04 16.98
C SER A 597 54.73 32.45 16.63
N LEU A 598 54.50 32.87 15.38
CA LEU A 598 54.84 34.22 14.92
C LEU A 598 54.08 35.31 15.69
N TRP A 599 52.79 35.09 15.98
CA TRP A 599 52.01 36.00 16.82
C TRP A 599 52.58 36.09 18.24
N THR A 600 53.02 34.99 18.82
CA THR A 600 53.65 34.97 20.15
C THR A 600 54.93 35.80 20.19
N ALA A 601 55.66 35.89 19.08
CA ALA A 601 56.81 36.80 18.96
C ALA A 601 56.40 38.28 18.76
N VAL A 602 55.24 38.54 18.15
CA VAL A 602 54.74 39.90 17.86
C VAL A 602 53.89 40.49 19.00
N ARG A 603 53.35 39.70 19.92
CA ARG A 603 52.50 40.21 21.02
C ARG A 603 53.12 41.33 21.90
N PRO A 604 54.43 41.41 22.20
CA PRO A 604 54.96 42.49 23.04
C PRO A 604 55.13 43.81 22.27
N VAL A 605 54.88 43.81 20.96
CA VAL A 605 55.13 44.94 20.07
C VAL A 605 54.00 45.98 20.15
N PRO A 606 54.28 47.23 20.59
CA PRO A 606 53.27 48.29 20.58
C PRO A 606 53.01 48.74 19.14
N SER A 607 51.74 48.69 18.73
CA SER A 607 51.30 49.02 17.36
C SER A 607 50.13 49.98 17.38
N ALA A 608 50.02 50.81 16.33
CA ALA A 608 48.88 51.70 16.17
C ALA A 608 47.58 50.86 16.09
N PHE A 609 46.57 51.23 16.89
CA PHE A 609 45.24 50.60 16.91
C PHE A 609 45.21 49.12 17.32
N HIS A 610 46.26 48.58 17.97
CA HIS A 610 46.33 47.17 18.41
C HIS A 610 46.05 46.15 17.29
N GLU A 611 46.37 46.49 16.04
CA GLU A 611 46.10 45.68 14.84
C GLU A 611 46.64 44.22 14.92
N PRO A 612 47.86 43.94 15.42
CA PRO A 612 48.36 42.57 15.60
C PRO A 612 47.58 41.74 16.61
N ARG A 613 46.86 42.37 17.56
CA ARG A 613 46.03 41.64 18.51
C ARG A 613 44.85 40.96 17.80
N TYR A 614 44.17 41.70 16.93
CA TYR A 614 43.00 41.19 16.20
C TYR A 614 43.36 40.13 15.15
N MET A 615 44.47 40.32 14.43
CA MET A 615 44.99 39.32 13.50
C MET A 615 45.45 38.04 14.23
N GLY A 616 46.03 38.17 15.42
CA GLY A 616 46.33 37.02 16.28
C GLY A 616 45.08 36.26 16.68
N ILE A 617 44.05 36.96 17.16
CA ILE A 617 42.75 36.36 17.51
C ILE A 617 42.16 35.62 16.30
N ALA A 618 42.24 36.18 15.10
CA ALA A 618 41.77 35.51 13.89
C ALA A 618 42.50 34.18 13.61
N ILE A 619 43.83 34.15 13.71
CA ILE A 619 44.62 32.90 13.53
C ILE A 619 44.26 31.85 14.58
N HIS A 620 44.09 32.24 15.85
CA HIS A 620 43.74 31.29 16.92
C HIS A 620 42.31 30.75 16.78
N ASN A 621 41.37 31.61 16.38
CA ASN A 621 39.99 31.19 16.11
C ASN A 621 39.94 30.17 14.96
N GLU A 622 40.66 30.43 13.87
CA GLU A 622 40.74 29.48 12.76
C GLU A 622 41.40 28.16 13.20
N LEU A 623 42.53 28.23 13.91
CA LEU A 623 43.22 27.03 14.38
C LEU A 623 42.31 26.16 15.26
N LEU A 624 41.54 26.77 16.15
CA LEU A 624 40.58 26.08 17.00
C LEU A 624 39.43 25.47 16.20
N LEU A 625 38.81 26.24 15.29
CA LEU A 625 37.68 25.76 14.47
C LEU A 625 38.10 24.65 13.51
N SER A 626 39.22 24.82 12.80
CA SER A 626 39.78 23.82 11.90
C SER A 626 40.17 22.54 12.65
N SER A 627 40.81 22.66 13.82
CA SER A 627 41.13 21.48 14.64
C SER A 627 39.87 20.74 15.11
N MET A 628 38.84 21.45 15.57
CA MET A 628 37.58 20.83 15.99
C MET A 628 36.86 20.15 14.83
N PHE A 629 36.82 20.79 13.66
CA PHE A 629 36.20 20.22 12.46
C PHE A 629 36.88 18.91 12.04
N HIS A 630 38.22 18.86 12.05
CA HIS A 630 38.96 17.65 11.68
C HIS A 630 38.95 16.55 12.74
N LEU A 631 38.62 16.86 14.00
CA LEU A 631 38.45 15.85 15.06
C LEU A 631 37.04 15.24 15.09
N LEU A 632 36.02 16.01 14.72
CA LEU A 632 34.61 15.58 14.73
C LEU A 632 34.18 14.88 13.43
N ARG A 633 34.90 15.13 12.35
CA ARG A 633 34.72 14.51 11.03
C ARG A 633 35.41 13.16 11.00
#